data_AF-A0A925BIK1-F1
#
_entry.id   AF-A0A925BIK1-F1
#
_cell.length_a   1.000
_cell.length_b   1.000
_cell.length_c   1.000
_cell.angle_alpha   90.00
_cell.angle_beta   90.00
_cell.angle_gamma   90.00
#
_symmetry.space_group_name_H-M   'P 1'
#
loop_
_entity.id
_entity.type
_entity.pdbx_description
1 polymer ?
#
loop_
_entity_poly.entity_id
_entity_poly.type
_entity_poly.pdbx_seq_one_letter_code
_entity_poly.pdbx_strand_id
1 'polypeptide(L)'
;MRRFILVFCALTLLLALGAGSASAWGDCYHTVGYGETLAGIAAWYGTSWHALASANNIWNPNWIYVGQSLYIPSCYQAPPQHHPPYQPPPPYQPPWQPPVYGTTYYTVGYGDTLNRIAQRFGTTYQSIASANGIWNPNLIYVGQTLIIPTY
;
A
#
# COMPACT_ATOMS: atom_id res chain seq x y z
N MET A 1 36.96 -75.43 14.87
CA MET A 1 36.20 -75.11 16.08
C MET A 1 35.55 -73.74 15.91
N ARG A 2 34.25 -73.67 16.20
CA ARG A 2 33.44 -72.51 16.61
C ARG A 2 33.34 -71.27 15.68
N ARG A 3 32.16 -71.25 15.05
CA ARG A 3 31.48 -70.16 14.34
C ARG A 3 31.47 -68.86 15.15
N PHE A 4 31.79 -67.73 14.51
CA PHE A 4 31.38 -66.40 14.97
C PHE A 4 30.53 -65.77 13.88
N ILE A 5 29.23 -65.75 14.15
CA ILE A 5 28.21 -65.02 13.41
C ILE A 5 28.41 -63.54 13.79
N LEU A 6 28.86 -62.71 12.85
CA LEU A 6 28.76 -61.26 12.99
C LEU A 6 27.72 -60.77 11.98
N VAL A 7 26.50 -60.63 12.50
CA VAL A 7 25.39 -59.91 11.88
C VAL A 7 25.80 -58.44 11.82
N PHE A 8 26.32 -57.98 10.69
CA PHE A 8 26.44 -56.53 10.40
C PHE A 8 25.10 -56.05 9.84
N CYS A 9 24.14 -55.84 10.74
CA CYS A 9 22.93 -55.09 10.49
C CYS A 9 23.28 -53.61 10.63
N ALA A 10 23.87 -53.02 9.59
CA ALA A 10 24.02 -51.57 9.50
C ALA A 10 22.88 -51.03 8.64
N LEU A 11 21.78 -50.77 9.36
CA LEU A 11 20.61 -50.01 8.94
C LEU A 11 21.03 -48.81 8.07
N THR A 12 20.63 -48.83 6.80
CA THR A 12 20.71 -47.69 5.90
C THR A 12 19.74 -46.61 6.40
N LEU A 13 20.17 -45.80 7.36
CA LEU A 13 19.46 -44.58 7.69
C LEU A 13 19.95 -43.50 6.72
N LEU A 14 19.29 -43.44 5.56
CA LEU A 14 19.30 -42.26 4.72
C LEU A 14 18.65 -41.14 5.55
N LEU A 15 19.46 -40.42 6.33
CA LEU A 15 19.03 -39.18 6.93
C LEU A 15 18.90 -38.20 5.77
N ALA A 16 17.74 -38.21 5.11
CA ALA A 16 17.28 -37.06 4.37
C ALA A 16 17.16 -35.95 5.42
N LEU A 17 18.26 -35.22 5.64
CA LEU A 17 18.18 -33.84 6.05
C LEU A 17 17.38 -33.18 4.93
N GLY A 18 16.06 -33.18 5.10
CA GLY A 18 15.26 -32.12 4.60
C GLY A 18 15.95 -30.87 5.12
N ALA A 19 16.77 -30.25 4.27
CA ALA A 19 16.97 -28.83 4.32
C ALA A 19 15.56 -28.28 4.10
N GLY A 20 14.79 -28.23 5.19
CA GLY A 20 13.66 -27.34 5.28
C GLY A 20 14.25 -26.02 4.86
N SER A 21 13.76 -25.51 3.74
CA SER A 21 14.09 -24.16 3.32
C SER A 21 13.52 -23.30 4.44
N ALA A 22 14.33 -23.03 5.46
CA ALA A 22 14.20 -21.84 6.26
C ALA A 22 14.39 -20.76 5.22
N SER A 23 13.27 -20.38 4.61
CA SER A 23 13.22 -19.22 3.78
C SER A 23 13.58 -18.13 4.78
N ALA A 24 14.81 -17.64 4.67
CA ALA A 24 15.28 -16.54 5.48
C ALA A 24 14.55 -15.32 4.92
N TRP A 25 13.38 -15.05 5.47
CA TRP A 25 12.60 -13.87 5.12
C TRP A 25 13.32 -12.74 5.83
N GLY A 26 14.31 -12.20 5.14
CA GLY A 26 15.08 -11.08 5.67
C GLY A 26 14.21 -9.84 5.72
N ASP A 27 14.59 -8.90 6.55
CA ASP A 27 14.15 -7.54 6.34
C ASP A 27 14.80 -6.99 5.07
N CYS A 28 14.09 -6.14 4.33
CA CYS A 28 14.66 -5.47 3.17
C CYS A 28 14.41 -3.96 3.20
N TYR A 29 15.00 -3.26 2.24
CA TYR A 29 14.78 -1.83 2.06
C TYR A 29 14.20 -1.57 0.67
N HIS A 30 13.25 -0.65 0.59
CA HIS A 30 12.67 -0.15 -0.64
C HIS A 30 13.03 1.32 -0.82
N THR A 31 13.62 1.68 -1.95
CA THR A 31 13.90 3.08 -2.29
C THR A 31 12.72 3.67 -3.04
N VAL A 32 12.08 4.69 -2.46
CA VAL A 32 10.90 5.36 -3.01
C VAL A 32 11.22 5.96 -4.39
N GLY A 33 10.49 5.52 -5.40
CA GLY A 33 10.50 6.04 -6.76
C GLY A 33 9.57 7.24 -6.96
N TYR A 34 9.63 7.83 -8.16
CA TYR A 34 8.77 8.96 -8.52
C TYR A 34 7.29 8.55 -8.55
N GLY A 35 6.46 9.28 -7.81
CA GLY A 35 5.00 9.09 -7.79
C GLY A 35 4.49 7.92 -6.93
N GLU A 36 5.38 7.21 -6.23
CA GLU A 36 4.98 6.18 -5.29
C GLU A 36 4.36 6.78 -4.03
N THR A 37 3.46 6.01 -3.41
CA THR A 37 2.84 6.33 -2.13
C THR A 37 3.16 5.24 -1.13
N LEU A 38 3.15 5.57 0.17
CA LEU A 38 3.39 4.57 1.22
C LEU A 38 2.39 3.41 1.15
N ALA A 39 1.16 3.68 0.73
CA ALA A 39 0.13 2.67 0.51
C ALA A 39 0.42 1.77 -0.70
N GLY A 40 0.87 2.33 -1.83
CA GLY A 40 1.26 1.56 -3.00
C GLY A 40 2.46 0.64 -2.71
N ILE A 41 3.46 1.17 -2.01
CA ILE A 41 4.65 0.41 -1.59
C ILE A 41 4.25 -0.68 -0.59
N ALA A 42 3.43 -0.36 0.42
CA ALA A 42 2.96 -1.36 1.37
C ALA A 42 2.18 -2.50 0.69
N ALA A 43 1.28 -2.16 -0.24
CA ALA A 43 0.53 -3.15 -1.03
C ALA A 43 1.47 -4.03 -1.87
N TRP A 44 2.53 -3.45 -2.45
CA TRP A 44 3.55 -4.18 -3.20
C TRP A 44 4.22 -5.28 -2.36
N TYR A 45 4.50 -4.99 -1.08
CA TYR A 45 5.11 -5.92 -0.15
C TYR A 45 4.09 -6.74 0.67
N GLY A 46 2.80 -6.70 0.30
CA GLY A 46 1.76 -7.46 1.01
C GLY A 46 1.54 -7.02 2.47
N THR A 47 1.86 -5.76 2.80
CA THR A 47 1.66 -5.18 4.13
C THR A 47 0.69 -3.99 4.08
N SER A 48 0.36 -3.43 5.25
CA SER A 48 -0.46 -2.23 5.34
C SER A 48 0.42 -0.98 5.43
N TRP A 49 -0.08 0.15 4.93
CA TRP A 49 0.64 1.42 5.05
C TRP A 49 0.87 1.80 6.52
N HIS A 50 -0.05 1.45 7.42
CA HIS A 50 0.10 1.70 8.87
C HIS A 50 1.27 0.93 9.46
N ALA A 51 1.37 -0.37 9.12
CA ALA A 51 2.47 -1.22 9.58
C ALA A 51 3.80 -0.71 9.02
N LEU A 52 3.84 -0.39 7.73
CA LEU A 52 5.03 0.17 7.08
C LEU A 52 5.44 1.53 7.67
N ALA A 53 4.47 2.42 7.93
CA ALA A 53 4.71 3.71 8.57
C ALA A 53 5.31 3.54 9.97
N SER A 54 4.72 2.66 10.77
CA SER A 54 5.17 2.39 12.14
C SER A 54 6.60 1.82 12.17
N ALA A 55 6.93 0.92 11.25
CA ALA A 55 8.25 0.33 11.12
C ALA A 55 9.33 1.35 10.72
N ASN A 56 8.93 2.48 10.12
CA ASN A 56 9.83 3.53 9.65
C ASN A 56 9.72 4.83 10.44
N ASN A 57 8.99 4.84 11.55
CA ASN A 57 8.72 6.05 12.35
C ASN A 57 8.12 7.21 11.53
N ILE A 58 7.31 6.89 10.52
CA ILE A 58 6.66 7.87 9.65
C ILE A 58 5.33 8.26 10.30
N TRP A 59 5.27 9.47 10.86
CA TRP A 59 4.06 9.99 11.46
C TRP A 59 2.99 10.39 10.42
N ASN A 60 3.43 11.00 9.31
CA ASN A 60 2.54 11.38 8.21
C ASN A 60 2.82 10.49 6.99
N PRO A 61 1.90 9.60 6.59
CA PRO A 61 2.12 8.68 5.47
C PRO A 61 2.26 9.38 4.11
N ASN A 62 1.91 10.66 4.01
CA ASN A 62 2.09 11.47 2.80
C ASN A 62 3.48 12.13 2.71
N TRP A 63 4.33 11.98 3.74
CA TRP A 63 5.67 12.56 3.78
C TRP A 63 6.71 11.50 3.49
N ILE A 64 6.63 10.93 2.28
CA ILE A 64 7.71 10.16 1.69
C ILE A 64 8.29 10.89 0.49
N TYR A 65 9.61 10.80 0.30
CA TYR A 65 10.33 11.52 -0.75
C TYR A 65 11.01 10.54 -1.69
N VAL A 66 11.15 10.93 -2.96
CA VAL A 66 11.93 10.15 -3.93
C VAL A 66 13.36 9.95 -3.41
N GLY A 67 13.87 8.72 -3.49
CA GLY A 67 15.18 8.33 -2.96
C GLY A 67 15.18 7.97 -1.48
N GLN A 68 14.06 8.14 -0.76
CA GLN A 68 13.94 7.70 0.63
C GLN A 68 13.98 6.18 0.71
N SER A 69 14.82 5.64 1.60
CA SER A 69 14.89 4.20 1.87
C SER A 69 13.92 3.83 3.00
N LEU A 70 12.97 2.94 2.71
CA LEU A 70 11.99 2.42 3.65
C LEU A 70 12.36 1.00 4.07
N TYR A 71 12.48 0.77 5.37
CA TYR A 71 12.62 -0.54 5.98
C TYR A 71 11.30 -1.32 5.86
N ILE A 72 11.38 -2.51 5.27
CA ILE A 72 10.26 -3.43 5.08
C ILE A 72 10.49 -4.65 6.00
N PRO A 73 9.87 -4.70 7.19
CA PRO A 73 9.98 -5.86 8.07
C PRO A 73 9.26 -7.04 7.44
N SER A 74 9.94 -8.20 7.38
CA SER A 74 9.43 -9.40 6.70
C SER A 74 9.12 -9.14 5.22
N CYS A 75 10.14 -9.07 4.37
CA CYS A 75 9.92 -8.98 2.92
C CYS A 75 9.38 -10.30 2.37
N TYR A 76 8.10 -10.56 2.61
CA TYR A 76 7.40 -11.63 1.95
C TYR A 76 7.28 -11.26 0.47
N GLN A 77 8.16 -11.79 -0.35
CA GLN A 77 7.86 -11.92 -1.76
C GLN A 77 6.68 -12.90 -1.86
N ALA A 78 5.46 -12.36 -1.95
CA ALA A 78 4.41 -13.08 -2.65
C ALA A 78 5.00 -13.53 -4.01
N PRO A 79 4.70 -14.76 -4.49
CA PRO A 79 5.27 -15.27 -5.74
C PRO A 79 5.19 -14.20 -6.82
N PRO A 80 6.20 -14.07 -7.71
CA PRO A 80 6.29 -12.96 -8.67
C PRO A 80 5.08 -12.99 -9.60
N GLN A 81 4.01 -12.35 -9.16
CA GLN A 81 3.04 -11.77 -10.03
C GLN A 81 3.82 -10.61 -10.62
N HIS A 82 4.14 -10.72 -11.90
CA HIS A 82 4.59 -9.59 -12.70
C HIS A 82 3.42 -8.61 -12.72
N HIS A 83 3.29 -7.83 -11.65
CA HIS A 83 2.42 -6.68 -11.65
C HIS A 83 3.02 -5.76 -12.70
N PRO A 84 2.26 -5.33 -13.72
CA PRO A 84 2.76 -4.29 -14.61
C PRO A 84 3.31 -3.15 -13.74
N PRO A 85 4.39 -2.46 -14.17
CA PRO A 85 4.88 -1.27 -13.45
C PRO A 85 3.67 -0.44 -13.08
N TYR A 86 3.57 0.04 -11.82
CA TYR A 86 2.40 0.78 -11.35
C TYR A 86 2.01 1.82 -12.40
N GLN A 87 1.03 1.46 -13.22
CA GLN A 87 0.35 2.39 -14.05
C GLN A 87 -0.58 3.05 -13.04
N PRO A 88 -0.53 4.38 -12.88
CA PRO A 88 -1.58 5.04 -12.13
C PRO A 88 -2.90 4.47 -12.65
N PRO A 89 -3.85 4.07 -11.77
CA PRO A 89 -5.14 3.62 -12.27
C PRO A 89 -5.59 4.67 -13.28
N PRO A 90 -6.10 4.27 -14.47
CA PRO A 90 -6.67 5.23 -15.38
C PRO A 90 -7.58 6.12 -14.54
N PRO A 91 -7.47 7.47 -14.65
CA PRO A 91 -8.24 8.37 -13.81
C PRO A 91 -9.65 7.83 -13.75
N TYR A 92 -10.21 7.62 -12.56
CA TYR A 92 -11.53 7.01 -12.43
C TYR A 92 -12.51 7.77 -13.32
N GLN A 93 -12.83 7.19 -14.47
CA GLN A 93 -13.85 7.70 -15.39
C GLN A 93 -15.12 6.98 -14.94
N PRO A 94 -16.06 7.65 -14.26
CA PRO A 94 -17.37 7.04 -14.05
C PRO A 94 -17.90 6.57 -15.41
N PRO A 95 -18.53 5.38 -15.50
CA PRO A 95 -19.02 4.84 -16.77
C PRO A 95 -19.86 5.89 -17.48
N TRP A 96 -19.47 6.33 -18.69
CA TRP A 96 -20.00 7.48 -19.42
C TRP A 96 -21.44 7.86 -19.00
N GLN A 97 -21.53 8.66 -17.95
CA GLN A 97 -22.77 9.31 -17.56
C GLN A 97 -22.72 10.65 -18.29
N PRO A 98 -23.76 11.06 -19.03
CA PRO A 98 -23.80 12.41 -19.55
C PRO A 98 -23.52 13.38 -18.39
N PRO A 99 -22.67 14.40 -18.58
CA PRO A 99 -22.26 15.27 -17.49
C PRO A 99 -23.49 15.78 -16.74
N VAL A 100 -23.65 15.35 -15.50
CA VAL A 100 -24.74 15.82 -14.64
C VAL A 100 -24.22 17.13 -14.06
N TYR A 101 -24.42 18.20 -14.82
CA TYR A 101 -24.08 19.54 -14.38
C TYR A 101 -24.87 19.86 -13.11
N GLY A 102 -24.18 19.83 -11.97
CA GLY A 102 -24.81 19.95 -10.67
C GLY A 102 -23.82 20.46 -9.63
N THR A 103 -24.35 21.31 -8.74
CA THR A 103 -23.68 21.71 -7.50
C THR A 103 -24.21 20.81 -6.41
N THR A 104 -23.36 19.92 -5.87
CA THR A 104 -23.70 19.16 -4.67
C THR A 104 -23.13 19.86 -3.44
N TYR A 105 -23.87 19.90 -2.34
CA TYR A 105 -23.38 20.39 -1.07
C TYR A 105 -23.00 19.21 -0.17
N TYR A 106 -21.82 19.26 0.42
CA TYR A 106 -21.34 18.24 1.35
C TYR A 106 -20.94 18.87 2.68
N THR A 107 -21.44 18.35 3.79
CA THR A 107 -21.03 18.78 5.12
C THR A 107 -19.88 17.91 5.60
N VAL A 108 -18.73 18.53 5.87
CA VAL A 108 -17.49 17.87 6.30
C VAL A 108 -17.73 17.10 7.60
N GLY A 109 -17.47 15.79 7.57
CA GLY A 109 -17.51 14.92 8.72
C GLY A 109 -16.18 14.83 9.46
N TYR A 110 -16.20 14.16 10.61
CA TYR A 110 -14.97 13.90 11.38
C TYR A 110 -13.99 13.03 10.56
N GLY A 111 -12.74 13.48 10.45
CA GLY A 111 -11.68 12.77 9.74
C GLY A 111 -11.72 12.88 8.21
N ASP A 112 -12.57 13.75 7.66
CA ASP A 112 -12.58 14.04 6.24
C ASP A 112 -11.37 14.88 5.82
N THR A 113 -10.94 14.66 4.58
CA THR A 113 -9.97 15.50 3.88
C THR A 113 -10.52 15.84 2.50
N LEU A 114 -10.10 16.96 1.91
CA LEU A 114 -10.56 17.32 0.56
C LEU A 114 -10.25 16.23 -0.47
N ASN A 115 -9.14 15.50 -0.33
CA ASN A 115 -8.80 14.36 -1.19
C ASN A 115 -9.81 13.20 -1.09
N ARG A 116 -10.20 12.80 0.12
CA ARG A 116 -11.20 11.72 0.32
C ARG A 116 -12.58 12.14 -0.18
N ILE A 117 -12.95 13.39 0.07
CA ILE A 117 -14.22 13.96 -0.44
C ILE A 117 -14.18 13.98 -1.98
N ALA A 118 -13.11 14.50 -2.57
CA ALA A 118 -12.95 14.56 -4.02
C ALA A 118 -13.09 13.18 -4.69
N GLN A 119 -12.40 12.17 -4.15
CA GLN A 119 -12.53 10.79 -4.64
C GLN A 119 -13.95 10.26 -4.53
N ARG A 120 -14.65 10.53 -3.42
CA ARG A 120 -16.03 10.09 -3.21
C ARG A 120 -16.99 10.65 -4.26
N PHE A 121 -16.76 11.88 -4.71
CA PHE A 121 -17.63 12.58 -5.65
C PHE A 121 -17.11 12.59 -7.09
N GLY A 122 -16.03 11.87 -7.38
CA GLY A 122 -15.45 11.82 -8.73
C GLY A 122 -14.92 13.17 -9.23
N THR A 123 -14.42 14.02 -8.33
CA THR A 123 -13.86 15.34 -8.65
C THR A 123 -12.42 15.45 -8.13
N THR A 124 -11.83 16.65 -8.18
CA THR A 124 -10.49 16.91 -7.63
C THR A 124 -10.56 17.81 -6.40
N TYR A 125 -9.60 17.66 -5.49
CA TYR A 125 -9.53 18.54 -4.32
C TYR A 125 -9.29 19.99 -4.74
N GLN A 126 -8.59 20.23 -5.87
CA GLN A 126 -8.35 21.55 -6.45
C GLN A 126 -9.67 22.19 -6.91
N SER A 127 -10.54 21.43 -7.58
CA SER A 127 -11.86 21.90 -7.98
C SER A 127 -12.74 22.25 -6.77
N ILE A 128 -12.71 21.43 -5.72
CA ILE A 128 -13.43 21.74 -4.48
C ILE A 128 -12.83 22.99 -3.81
N ALA A 129 -11.51 23.08 -3.70
CA ALA A 129 -10.85 24.21 -3.06
C ALA A 129 -11.12 25.53 -3.80
N SER A 130 -11.05 25.54 -5.13
CA SER A 130 -11.33 26.72 -5.93
C SER A 130 -12.79 27.14 -5.85
N ALA A 131 -13.73 26.19 -5.91
CA ALA A 131 -15.17 26.46 -5.79
C ALA A 131 -15.58 27.02 -4.41
N ASN A 132 -14.79 26.76 -3.37
CA ASN A 132 -15.06 27.20 -2.00
C ASN A 132 -14.10 28.29 -1.49
N GLY A 133 -13.20 28.82 -2.34
CA GLY A 133 -12.21 29.82 -1.94
C GLY A 133 -11.23 29.35 -0.86
N ILE A 134 -10.94 28.05 -0.79
CA ILE A 134 -10.06 27.46 0.21
C ILE A 134 -8.61 27.64 -0.24
N TRP A 135 -7.89 28.53 0.45
CA TRP A 135 -6.47 28.78 0.19
C TRP A 135 -5.57 27.61 0.62
N ASN A 136 -5.86 26.99 1.77
CA ASN A 136 -5.12 25.85 2.28
C ASN A 136 -5.99 24.57 2.20
N PRO A 137 -5.79 23.70 1.19
CA PRO A 137 -6.60 22.49 0.98
C PRO A 137 -6.51 21.46 2.13
N ASN A 138 -5.52 21.58 3.01
CA ASN A 138 -5.34 20.71 4.16
C ASN A 138 -6.11 21.19 5.40
N LEU A 139 -6.77 22.35 5.33
CA LEU A 139 -7.50 22.95 6.44
C LEU A 139 -8.98 23.07 6.10
N ILE A 140 -9.76 22.07 6.50
CA ILE A 140 -11.22 22.06 6.48
C ILE A 140 -11.74 21.70 7.87
N TYR A 141 -12.93 22.18 8.21
CA TYR A 141 -13.50 22.01 9.54
C TYR A 141 -14.72 21.11 9.52
N VAL A 142 -14.89 20.28 10.55
CA VAL A 142 -16.12 19.49 10.73
C VAL A 142 -17.33 20.42 10.80
N GLY A 143 -18.40 20.08 10.10
CA GLY A 143 -19.59 20.91 9.97
C GLY A 143 -19.51 21.99 8.87
N GLN A 144 -18.35 22.18 8.25
CA GLN A 144 -18.21 23.07 7.09
C GLN A 144 -19.00 22.50 5.90
N THR A 145 -19.85 23.29 5.28
CA THR A 145 -20.51 22.92 4.03
C THR A 145 -19.63 23.33 2.84
N LEU A 146 -19.33 22.37 1.97
CA LEU A 146 -18.54 22.54 0.77
C LEU A 146 -19.42 22.41 -0.47
N ILE A 147 -19.19 23.28 -1.44
CA ILE A 147 -19.62 23.12 -2.82
C ILE A 147 -18.74 22.06 -3.48
N ILE A 148 -19.35 20.99 -3.98
CA ILE A 148 -18.68 19.92 -4.69
C ILE A 148 -19.08 20.01 -6.17
N PRO A 149 -18.18 20.46 -7.05
CA PRO A 149 -18.41 20.43 -8.48
C PRO A 149 -18.43 18.97 -8.96
N THR A 150 -19.57 18.51 -9.47
CA THR A 150 -19.69 17.23 -10.16
C THR A 150 -19.79 17.50 -11.66
N TYR A 151 -18.95 16.83 -12.44
CA TYR A 151 -18.90 16.95 -13.90
C TYR A 151 -19.44 15.68 -14.51
#